data_AF-A0A8H6I906-F1
#
_entry.id   AF-A0A8H6I906-F1
#
_cell.length_a   1.000
_cell.length_b   1.000
_cell.length_c   1.000
_cell.angle_alpha   90.00
_cell.angle_beta   90.00
_cell.angle_gamma   90.00
#
_symmetry.space_group_name_H-M   'P 1'
#
loop_
_entity.id
_entity.type
_entity.pdbx_description
1 polymer ?
#
loop_
_entity_poly.entity_id
_entity_poly.type
_entity_poly.pdbx_seq_one_letter_code
_entity_poly.pdbx_strand_id
1 'polypeptide(L)'
;MAGPVSHCEQIFSHQPNRNFVRSLIVTESHVRLVHVDRGGTYLTPPINIHDDPHTFIRLVLGISSTSEDALGIDTSVQWSVDPKTGRKSSGTLKTVGDNGKAVVFDLTTDNAPFCRPEAVGRGTVCWYGTHPDTGKRVLIKDSWRTEDNAPETLFLEKARGIDGVVQMLSHEDSCAETKRFAPDHCEPHEFPNRIKSRLVLELYGPSIWFFESRYQLVSAFRDAIAAHGDLLKRQVLHRDISVNNILLADANNTHSGHGVLIDLDLAVSG
;
A
#
# COMPACT_ATOMS: atom_id res chain seq x y z
N MET A 1 8.28 24.48 -14.03
CA MET A 1 8.35 24.38 -12.56
C MET A 1 7.49 23.21 -12.14
N ALA A 2 8.09 22.12 -11.69
CA ALA A 2 7.34 21.06 -11.02
C ALA A 2 6.81 21.65 -9.70
N GLY A 3 5.49 21.73 -9.55
CA GLY A 3 4.86 22.32 -8.36
C GLY A 3 5.06 21.47 -7.11
N PRO A 4 4.70 21.98 -5.92
CA PRO A 4 4.84 21.27 -4.64
C PRO A 4 4.15 19.89 -4.61
N VAL A 5 3.10 19.69 -5.41
CA VAL A 5 2.43 18.38 -5.55
C VAL A 5 3.34 17.34 -6.21
N SER A 6 4.07 17.72 -7.27
CA SER A 6 5.01 16.81 -7.95
C SER A 6 6.18 16.41 -7.04
N HIS A 7 6.60 17.29 -6.14
CA HIS A 7 7.58 16.92 -5.11
C HIS A 7 7.02 15.92 -4.10
N CYS A 8 5.75 16.05 -3.70
CA CYS A 8 5.10 15.09 -2.80
C CYS A 8 4.95 13.71 -3.45
N GLU A 9 4.62 13.63 -4.75
CA GLU A 9 4.60 12.37 -5.52
C GLU A 9 5.96 11.66 -5.51
N GLN A 10 7.05 12.43 -5.64
CA GLN A 10 8.40 11.87 -5.52
C GLN A 10 8.66 11.34 -4.11
N ILE A 11 8.20 12.03 -3.06
CA ILE A 11 8.35 11.56 -1.68
C ILE A 11 7.61 10.24 -1.50
N PHE A 12 6.35 10.11 -1.93
CA PHE A 12 5.62 8.84 -1.84
C PHE A 12 6.34 7.71 -2.58
N SER A 13 6.92 7.99 -3.75
CA SER A 13 7.65 7.01 -4.55
C SER A 13 8.94 6.51 -3.87
N HIS A 14 9.64 7.37 -3.12
CA HIS A 14 10.91 7.03 -2.46
C HIS A 14 10.76 6.64 -0.98
N GLN A 15 9.63 7.00 -0.36
CA GLN A 15 9.29 6.72 1.04
C GLN A 15 7.95 5.96 1.08
N PRO A 16 7.95 4.67 0.71
CA PRO A 16 6.72 3.91 0.48
C PRO A 16 5.87 3.67 1.74
N ASN A 17 6.43 3.92 2.94
CA ASN A 17 5.72 3.91 4.20
C ASN A 17 5.12 5.28 4.57
N ARG A 18 4.99 6.24 3.64
CA ARG A 18 4.29 7.51 3.89
C ARG A 18 2.77 7.37 3.74
N ASN A 19 2.04 7.76 4.78
CA ASN A 19 0.59 7.94 4.76
C ASN A 19 0.20 9.34 4.26
N PHE A 20 0.99 10.36 4.60
CA PHE A 20 0.82 11.74 4.12
C PHE A 20 2.16 12.47 4.06
N VAL A 21 2.18 13.61 3.38
CA VAL A 21 3.32 14.54 3.27
C VAL A 21 2.84 15.94 3.61
N ARG A 22 3.62 16.67 4.42
CA ARG A 22 3.39 18.11 4.70
C ARG A 22 4.58 18.91 4.19
N SER A 23 4.31 20.03 3.52
CA SER A 23 5.32 20.93 2.97
C SER A 23 4.86 22.38 3.09
N LEU A 24 5.78 23.34 2.97
CA LEU A 24 5.48 24.77 3.06
C LEU A 24 5.74 25.45 1.72
N ILE A 25 4.80 26.29 1.29
CA ILE A 25 5.02 27.29 0.26
C ILE A 25 5.28 28.61 1.00
N VAL A 26 6.49 29.13 0.88
CA VAL A 26 6.92 30.37 1.54
C VAL A 26 7.18 31.43 0.47
N THR A 27 6.64 32.62 0.67
CA THR A 27 6.95 33.84 -0.09
C THR A 27 7.61 34.85 0.84
N GLU A 28 7.88 36.06 0.34
CA GLU A 28 8.48 37.13 1.15
C GLU A 28 7.70 37.44 2.44
N SER A 29 6.36 37.41 2.37
CA SER A 29 5.50 37.81 3.48
C SER A 29 4.49 36.75 3.88
N HIS A 30 4.32 35.66 3.13
CA HIS A 30 3.29 34.67 3.41
C HIS A 30 3.81 33.23 3.44
N VAL A 31 3.14 32.40 4.22
CA VAL A 31 3.32 30.95 4.24
C VAL A 31 2.00 30.24 4.01
N ARG A 32 2.05 29.08 3.33
CA ARG A 32 0.95 28.11 3.24
C ARG A 32 1.46 26.72 3.55
N LEU A 33 0.77 26.01 4.43
CA LEU A 33 0.93 24.57 4.61
C LEU A 33 0.21 23.82 3.47
N VAL A 34 0.97 23.02 2.75
CA VAL A 34 0.51 22.00 1.80
C VAL A 34 0.46 20.68 2.56
N HIS A 35 -0.68 20.00 2.54
CA HIS A 35 -0.82 18.62 3.02
C HIS A 35 -1.27 17.75 1.85
N VAL A 36 -0.54 16.68 1.56
CA VAL A 36 -0.89 15.70 0.53
C VAL A 36 -1.03 14.36 1.20
N ASP A 37 -2.20 13.74 1.07
CA ASP A 37 -2.43 12.37 1.50
C ASP A 37 -3.07 11.58 0.35
N ARG A 38 -3.54 10.36 0.62
CA ARG A 38 -4.16 9.53 -0.42
C ARG A 38 -5.54 10.00 -0.84
N GLY A 39 -6.18 10.85 -0.03
CA GLY A 39 -7.50 11.45 -0.28
C GLY A 39 -7.42 12.69 -1.17
N GLY A 40 -6.33 13.46 -1.07
CA GLY A 40 -6.12 14.63 -1.93
C GLY A 40 -4.97 15.55 -1.51
N THR A 41 -5.00 16.75 -2.07
CA THR A 41 -4.07 17.84 -1.72
C THR A 41 -4.85 18.98 -1.09
N TYR A 42 -4.44 19.35 0.10
CA TYR A 42 -5.02 20.41 0.90
C TYR A 42 -4.04 21.56 1.04
N LEU A 43 -4.57 22.77 0.97
CA LEU A 43 -3.77 23.97 1.07
C LEU A 43 -4.45 24.97 2.02
N THR A 44 -3.77 25.31 3.09
CA THR A 44 -4.23 26.35 4.01
C THR A 44 -4.39 27.71 3.32
N PRO A 45 -5.23 28.62 3.83
CA PRO A 45 -5.20 30.02 3.42
C PRO A 45 -3.80 30.62 3.60
N PRO A 46 -3.42 31.65 2.82
CA PRO A 46 -2.14 32.35 3.02
C PRO A 46 -2.10 33.02 4.39
N ILE A 47 -1.02 32.79 5.12
CA ILE A 47 -0.78 33.35 6.46
C ILE A 47 0.34 34.37 6.33
N ASN A 48 0.09 35.63 6.70
CA ASN A 48 1.14 36.65 6.72
C ASN A 48 2.10 36.38 7.89
N ILE A 49 3.37 36.10 7.58
CA ILE A 49 4.38 35.72 8.58
C ILE A 49 4.82 36.89 9.46
N HIS A 50 4.59 38.13 9.02
CA HIS A 50 4.90 39.33 9.81
C HIS A 50 3.78 39.65 10.81
N ASP A 51 2.54 39.33 10.47
CA ASP A 51 1.38 39.52 11.35
C ASP A 51 1.26 38.38 12.37
N ASP A 52 1.58 37.14 11.97
CA ASP A 52 1.57 35.96 12.85
C ASP A 52 2.85 35.11 12.72
N PRO A 53 3.99 35.61 13.23
CA PRO A 53 5.26 34.87 13.20
C PRO A 53 5.22 33.60 14.04
N HIS A 54 4.35 33.52 15.06
CA HIS A 54 4.23 32.34 15.90
C HIS A 54 3.65 31.15 15.14
N THR A 55 2.63 31.36 14.29
CA THR A 55 2.15 30.28 13.41
C THR A 55 3.22 29.81 12.45
N PHE A 56 3.99 30.73 11.85
CA PHE A 56 5.10 30.34 10.98
C PHE A 56 6.12 29.44 11.68
N ILE A 57 6.56 29.82 12.89
CA ILE A 57 7.48 29.01 13.70
C ILE A 57 6.88 27.63 14.00
N ARG A 58 5.60 27.57 14.40
CA ARG A 58 4.90 26.29 14.65
C ARG A 58 4.87 25.40 13.41
N LEU A 59 4.62 25.96 12.23
CA LEU A 59 4.62 25.22 10.97
C LEU A 59 6.00 24.63 10.67
N VAL A 60 7.07 25.42 10.82
CA VAL A 60 8.46 24.95 10.63
C VAL A 60 8.81 23.83 11.61
N LEU A 61 8.47 24.00 12.89
CA LEU A 61 8.69 22.98 13.91
C LEU A 61 7.89 21.70 13.61
N GLY A 62 6.65 21.83 13.13
CA GLY A 62 5.80 20.70 12.78
C GLY A 62 6.38 19.84 11.66
N ILE A 63 6.90 20.45 10.59
CA ILE A 63 7.53 19.72 9.48
C ILE A 63 8.96 19.23 9.80
N SER A 64 9.55 19.74 10.89
CA SER A 64 10.87 19.36 11.39
C SER A 64 10.78 18.46 12.63
N SER A 65 9.60 17.90 12.89
CA SER A 65 9.36 17.00 14.03
C SER A 65 10.25 15.76 13.96
N THR A 66 10.66 15.25 15.12
CA THR A 66 11.33 13.94 15.23
C THR A 66 10.35 12.78 15.36
N SER A 67 9.06 13.07 15.55
CA SER A 67 8.00 12.06 15.57
C SER A 67 7.66 11.65 14.14
N GLU A 68 7.94 10.38 13.84
CA GLU A 68 7.72 9.78 12.53
C GLU A 68 6.24 9.85 12.10
N ASP A 69 5.33 9.54 13.02
CA ASP A 69 3.89 9.58 12.82
C ASP A 69 3.38 11.01 12.55
N ALA A 70 3.90 12.02 13.26
CA ALA A 70 3.57 13.42 12.99
C ALA A 70 4.02 13.90 11.60
N LEU A 71 5.11 13.32 11.08
CA LEU A 71 5.57 13.51 9.71
C LEU A 71 4.82 12.65 8.69
N GLY A 72 3.95 11.74 9.12
CA GLY A 72 3.17 10.86 8.26
C GLY A 72 3.88 9.59 7.82
N ILE A 73 4.94 9.16 8.53
CA ILE A 73 5.49 7.80 8.39
C ILE A 73 4.57 6.82 9.12
N ASP A 74 4.27 5.71 8.44
CA ASP A 74 3.72 4.51 9.05
C ASP A 74 4.77 3.83 9.92
N THR A 75 4.65 4.02 11.23
CA THR A 75 5.60 3.55 12.25
C THR A 75 5.60 2.04 12.45
N SER A 76 4.63 1.32 11.86
CA SER A 76 4.63 -0.13 11.84
C SER A 76 5.70 -0.72 10.89
N VAL A 77 6.23 0.09 9.97
CA VAL A 77 7.33 -0.27 9.07
C VAL A 77 8.60 0.41 9.55
N GLN A 78 9.57 -0.37 10.02
CA GLN A 78 10.81 0.13 10.59
C GLN A 78 12.03 -0.39 9.83
N TRP A 79 13.06 0.43 9.70
CA TRP A 79 14.30 0.09 9.01
C TRP A 79 15.49 0.26 9.94
N SER A 80 16.36 -0.74 10.00
CA SER A 80 17.69 -0.59 10.56
C SER A 80 18.63 -0.09 9.46
N VAL A 81 19.47 0.88 9.81
CA VAL A 81 20.48 1.45 8.90
C VAL A 81 21.86 1.09 9.42
N ASP A 82 22.71 0.55 8.55
CA ASP A 82 24.10 0.31 8.88
C ASP A 82 24.82 1.66 9.07
N PRO A 83 25.35 1.97 10.26
CA PRO A 83 25.97 3.26 10.55
C PRO A 83 27.24 3.51 9.74
N LYS A 84 27.89 2.47 9.19
CA LYS A 84 29.10 2.62 8.38
C LYS A 84 28.77 2.98 6.93
N THR A 85 27.71 2.41 6.38
CA THR A 85 27.37 2.56 4.95
C THR A 85 26.21 3.53 4.72
N GLY A 86 25.43 3.86 5.75
CA GLY A 86 24.21 4.64 5.64
C GLY A 86 23.08 3.93 4.87
N ARG A 87 23.23 2.63 4.59
CA ARG A 87 22.26 1.83 3.84
C ARG A 87 21.37 1.03 4.77
N LYS A 88 20.14 0.77 4.34
CA LYS A 88 19.21 -0.12 5.03
C LYS A 88 19.84 -1.52 5.16
N SER A 89 19.99 -2.01 6.38
CA SER A 89 20.57 -3.32 6.70
C SER A 89 19.50 -4.39 6.95
N SER A 90 18.37 -4.00 7.53
CA SER A 90 17.19 -4.85 7.70
C SER A 90 15.93 -3.99 7.82
N GLY A 91 14.76 -4.59 7.62
CA GLY A 91 13.48 -3.94 7.88
C GLY A 91 12.52 -4.87 8.62
N THR A 92 11.53 -4.28 9.28
CA THR A 92 10.45 -5.03 9.91
C THR A 92 9.11 -4.38 9.58
N LEU A 93 8.05 -5.20 9.54
CA LEU A 93 6.69 -4.74 9.38
C LEU A 93 5.79 -5.41 10.42
N LYS A 94 5.18 -4.61 11.28
CA LYS A 94 4.23 -5.07 12.30
C LYS A 94 2.79 -4.97 11.78
N THR A 95 2.04 -6.05 11.90
CA THR A 95 0.61 -6.12 11.56
C THR A 95 -0.07 -7.15 12.45
N VAL A 96 -1.34 -7.49 12.19
CA VAL A 96 -2.06 -8.56 12.88
C VAL A 96 -2.01 -9.87 12.10
N GLY A 97 -1.84 -10.97 12.83
CA GLY A 97 -2.01 -12.33 12.32
C GLY A 97 -3.48 -12.76 12.31
N ASP A 98 -3.75 -13.95 11.75
CA ASP A 98 -5.11 -14.51 11.63
C ASP A 98 -5.83 -14.69 12.99
N ASN A 99 -5.06 -14.85 14.07
CA ASN A 99 -5.57 -14.94 15.43
C ASN A 99 -5.79 -13.57 16.11
N GLY A 100 -5.65 -12.46 15.37
CA GLY A 100 -5.77 -11.09 15.87
C GLY A 100 -4.58 -10.60 16.70
N LYS A 101 -3.54 -11.41 16.91
CA LYS A 101 -2.34 -11.00 17.65
C LYS A 101 -1.37 -10.28 16.74
N ALA A 102 -0.57 -9.37 17.31
CA ALA A 102 0.48 -8.71 16.57
C ALA A 102 1.56 -9.71 16.11
N VAL A 103 1.96 -9.59 14.84
CA VAL A 103 3.04 -10.35 14.20
C VAL A 103 4.02 -9.34 13.59
N VAL A 104 5.31 -9.61 13.69
CA VAL A 104 6.37 -8.79 13.12
C VAL A 104 7.08 -9.60 12.04
N PHE A 105 6.97 -9.14 10.79
CA PHE A 105 7.58 -9.76 9.63
C PHE A 105 8.95 -9.14 9.38
N ASP A 106 9.94 -9.97 9.07
CA ASP A 106 11.24 -9.50 8.62
C ASP A 106 11.15 -9.13 7.15
N LEU A 107 11.34 -7.85 6.82
CA LEU A 107 11.32 -7.37 5.44
C LEU A 107 12.64 -7.66 4.76
N THR A 108 12.58 -8.07 3.50
CA THR A 108 13.78 -8.28 2.70
C THR A 108 14.32 -6.94 2.18
N THR A 109 15.65 -6.82 2.12
CA THR A 109 16.36 -5.62 1.62
C THR A 109 16.99 -5.82 0.25
N ASP A 110 16.95 -7.05 -0.26
CA ASP A 110 17.46 -7.45 -1.58
C ASP A 110 16.59 -6.93 -2.72
N ASN A 111 15.28 -6.79 -2.47
CA ASN A 111 14.30 -6.30 -3.42
C ASN A 111 13.64 -5.03 -2.89
N ALA A 112 13.59 -3.99 -3.73
CA ALA A 112 12.79 -2.82 -3.41
C ALA A 112 11.30 -3.20 -3.33
N PRO A 113 10.53 -2.62 -2.41
CA PRO A 113 9.09 -2.83 -2.40
C PRO A 113 8.50 -2.34 -3.72
N PHE A 114 7.53 -3.09 -4.24
CA PHE A 114 6.77 -2.63 -5.40
C PHE A 114 5.88 -1.46 -4.97
N CYS A 115 5.90 -0.36 -5.72
CA CYS A 115 5.14 0.85 -5.40
C CYS A 115 4.47 1.41 -6.65
N ARG A 116 3.17 1.67 -6.59
CA ARG A 116 2.49 2.51 -7.59
C ARG A 116 2.80 3.99 -7.28
N PRO A 117 3.21 4.80 -8.27
CA PRO A 117 3.66 6.19 -8.05
C PRO A 117 2.54 7.18 -7.77
N GLU A 118 1.29 6.73 -7.72
CA GLU A 118 0.10 7.57 -7.52
C GLU A 118 0.09 8.17 -6.10
N ALA A 119 0.14 9.51 -6.00
CA ALA A 119 -0.01 10.19 -4.70
C ALA A 119 -1.43 10.09 -4.15
N VAL A 120 -2.45 10.16 -5.01
CA VAL A 120 -3.87 10.09 -4.65
C VAL A 120 -4.47 8.83 -5.26
N GLY A 121 -5.33 8.13 -4.53
CA GLY A 121 -5.97 6.90 -5.04
C GLY A 121 -5.60 5.68 -4.21
N ARG A 122 -5.27 4.58 -4.89
CA ARG A 122 -4.94 3.30 -4.24
C ARG A 122 -3.52 3.28 -3.70
N GLY A 123 -2.58 3.86 -4.46
CA GLY A 123 -1.14 3.88 -4.21
C GLY A 123 -0.64 2.62 -3.51
N THR A 124 -0.85 1.50 -4.19
CA THR A 124 -0.50 0.16 -3.71
C THR A 124 0.99 0.05 -3.45
N VAL A 125 1.34 -0.51 -2.29
CA VAL A 125 2.71 -0.84 -1.91
C VAL A 125 2.77 -2.31 -1.53
N CYS A 126 3.64 -3.08 -2.16
CA CYS A 126 3.86 -4.48 -1.80
C CYS A 126 5.27 -4.66 -1.23
N TRP A 127 5.32 -5.12 0.01
CA TRP A 127 6.53 -5.44 0.75
C TRP A 127 6.79 -6.94 0.66
N TYR A 128 8.06 -7.32 0.49
CA TYR A 128 8.47 -8.72 0.58
C TYR A 128 9.01 -8.98 1.98
N GLY A 129 8.58 -10.08 2.59
CA GLY A 129 9.06 -10.43 3.92
C GLY A 129 9.00 -11.92 4.22
N THR A 130 9.37 -12.26 5.44
CA THR A 130 9.37 -13.62 5.96
C THR A 130 8.55 -13.67 7.25
N HIS A 131 7.68 -14.67 7.35
CA HIS A 131 6.90 -14.90 8.55
C HIS A 131 7.81 -15.42 9.68
N PRO A 132 7.79 -14.81 10.88
CA PRO A 132 8.75 -15.10 11.94
C PRO A 132 8.69 -16.56 12.42
N ASP A 133 7.49 -17.11 12.60
CA ASP A 133 7.33 -18.47 13.15
C ASP A 133 7.57 -19.59 12.13
N THR A 134 7.23 -19.37 10.86
CA THR A 134 7.24 -20.43 9.84
C THR A 134 8.44 -20.36 8.91
N GLY A 135 9.15 -19.22 8.88
CA GLY A 135 10.22 -18.96 7.92
C GLY A 135 9.74 -18.88 6.46
N LYS A 136 8.42 -18.93 6.21
CA LYS A 136 7.86 -18.83 4.86
C LYS A 136 7.92 -17.38 4.37
N ARG A 137 8.25 -17.22 3.08
CA ARG A 137 8.17 -15.92 2.41
C ARG A 137 6.72 -15.52 2.19
N VAL A 138 6.44 -14.23 2.33
CA VAL A 138 5.11 -13.63 2.18
C VAL A 138 5.19 -12.33 1.38
N LEU A 139 4.06 -11.94 0.82
CA LEU A 139 3.84 -10.61 0.25
C LEU A 139 2.92 -9.84 1.19
N ILE A 140 3.31 -8.63 1.59
CA ILE A 140 2.48 -7.76 2.42
C ILE A 140 2.03 -6.60 1.55
N LYS A 141 0.73 -6.52 1.25
CA LYS A 141 0.13 -5.51 0.37
C LYS A 141 -0.57 -4.44 1.19
N ASP A 142 -0.12 -3.20 1.05
CA ASP A 142 -0.83 -2.00 1.52
C ASP A 142 -1.60 -1.38 0.35
N SER A 143 -2.88 -1.09 0.53
CA SER A 143 -3.70 -0.38 -0.45
C SER A 143 -4.70 0.56 0.23
N TRP A 144 -5.15 1.58 -0.51
CA TRP A 144 -6.13 2.55 -0.03
C TRP A 144 -7.42 2.46 -0.82
N ARG A 145 -8.55 2.44 -0.10
CA ARG A 145 -9.90 2.46 -0.70
C ARG A 145 -10.70 3.64 -0.16
N THR A 146 -11.70 4.08 -0.91
CA THR A 146 -12.72 4.98 -0.37
C THR A 146 -13.55 4.22 0.67
N GLU A 147 -14.08 4.93 1.67
CA GLU A 147 -14.88 4.34 2.74
C GLU A 147 -16.10 3.56 2.22
N ASP A 148 -16.72 4.04 1.12
CA ASP A 148 -17.88 3.42 0.48
C ASP A 148 -17.58 2.09 -0.26
N ASN A 149 -16.32 1.84 -0.61
CA ASN A 149 -15.94 0.65 -1.34
C ASN A 149 -15.77 -0.54 -0.38
N ALA A 150 -16.30 -1.70 -0.76
CA ALA A 150 -16.05 -2.95 -0.04
C ALA A 150 -14.53 -3.24 0.03
N PRO A 151 -14.03 -3.75 1.17
CA PRO A 151 -12.63 -4.14 1.29
C PRO A 151 -12.34 -5.38 0.44
N GLU A 152 -11.12 -5.46 -0.11
CA GLU A 152 -10.63 -6.63 -0.87
C GLU A 152 -10.74 -7.93 -0.06
N THR A 153 -10.59 -7.84 1.26
CA THR A 153 -10.67 -8.95 2.21
C THR A 153 -11.99 -9.71 2.14
N LEU A 154 -13.09 -9.02 1.86
CA LEU A 154 -14.39 -9.66 1.67
C LEU A 154 -14.36 -10.70 0.52
N PHE A 155 -13.64 -10.37 -0.55
CA PHE A 155 -13.53 -11.23 -1.73
C PHE A 155 -12.43 -12.28 -1.56
N LEU A 156 -11.33 -11.94 -0.89
CA LEU A 156 -10.27 -12.89 -0.56
C LEU A 156 -10.73 -13.97 0.41
N GLU A 157 -11.60 -13.66 1.38
CA GLU A 157 -12.19 -14.68 2.24
C GLU A 157 -13.08 -15.65 1.46
N LYS A 158 -13.86 -15.14 0.51
CA LYS A 158 -14.62 -16.00 -0.42
C LYS A 158 -13.67 -16.82 -1.31
N ALA A 159 -12.50 -16.31 -1.66
CA ALA A 159 -11.52 -16.99 -2.51
C ALA A 159 -10.67 -18.05 -1.78
N ARG A 160 -10.77 -18.13 -0.45
CA ARG A 160 -9.96 -19.04 0.38
C ARG A 160 -10.06 -20.49 -0.09
N GLY A 161 -8.92 -21.11 -0.37
CA GLY A 161 -8.81 -22.50 -0.85
C GLY A 161 -9.27 -22.74 -2.29
N ILE A 162 -9.44 -21.71 -3.11
CA ILE A 162 -9.57 -21.89 -4.57
C ILE A 162 -8.18 -22.00 -5.19
N ASP A 163 -7.94 -23.10 -5.89
CA ASP A 163 -6.70 -23.29 -6.65
C ASP A 163 -6.58 -22.25 -7.77
N GLY A 164 -5.39 -21.67 -7.91
CA GLY A 164 -5.14 -20.63 -8.92
C GLY A 164 -5.66 -19.24 -8.54
N VAL A 165 -6.08 -19.02 -7.29
CA VAL A 165 -6.31 -17.67 -6.73
C VAL A 165 -5.33 -17.41 -5.59
N VAL A 166 -4.87 -16.16 -5.46
CA VAL A 166 -4.04 -15.71 -4.34
C VAL A 166 -4.67 -16.03 -2.99
N GLN A 167 -3.87 -16.55 -2.06
CA GLN A 167 -4.33 -16.89 -0.71
C GLN A 167 -3.93 -15.81 0.30
N MET A 168 -4.92 -15.35 1.05
CA MET A 168 -4.74 -14.42 2.16
C MET A 168 -4.44 -15.19 3.46
N LEU A 169 -3.38 -14.77 4.15
CA LEU A 169 -2.92 -15.36 5.40
C LEU A 169 -3.44 -14.59 6.62
N SER A 170 -3.44 -13.26 6.56
CA SER A 170 -4.04 -12.38 7.57
C SER A 170 -4.27 -10.98 6.98
N HIS A 171 -5.01 -10.13 7.70
CA HIS A 171 -5.30 -8.78 7.24
C HIS A 171 -5.57 -7.80 8.38
N GLU A 172 -5.37 -6.51 8.08
CA GLU A 172 -5.80 -5.38 8.89
C GLU A 172 -6.55 -4.38 7.98
N ASP A 173 -7.87 -4.31 8.08
CA ASP A 173 -8.69 -3.56 7.13
C ASP A 173 -8.60 -2.03 7.30
N SER A 174 -8.13 -1.55 8.45
CA SER A 174 -8.08 -0.13 8.79
C SER A 174 -6.84 0.22 9.62
N CYS A 175 -5.66 0.16 9.02
CA CYS A 175 -4.40 0.55 9.67
C CYS A 175 -4.16 2.08 9.63
N ALA A 176 -4.82 2.81 8.74
CA ALA A 176 -4.77 4.28 8.66
C ALA A 176 -6.02 4.84 7.96
N GLU A 177 -6.38 6.09 8.25
CA GLU A 177 -7.51 6.78 7.62
C GLU A 177 -7.15 8.25 7.33
N THR A 178 -7.42 8.73 6.12
CA THR A 178 -7.05 10.10 5.72
C THR A 178 -7.79 11.18 6.53
N LYS A 179 -9.04 10.93 6.93
CA LYS A 179 -9.79 11.85 7.81
C LYS A 179 -9.12 12.10 9.17
N ARG A 180 -8.19 11.23 9.60
CA ARG A 180 -7.41 11.42 10.85
C ARG A 180 -6.16 12.28 10.65
N PHE A 181 -5.75 12.52 9.40
CA PHE A 181 -4.57 13.33 9.07
C PHE A 181 -4.94 14.74 8.61
N ALA A 182 -6.15 14.86 8.05
CA ALA A 182 -6.73 16.09 7.56
C ALA A 182 -6.76 17.16 8.67
N PRO A 183 -6.48 18.43 8.36
CA PRO A 183 -6.65 19.53 9.32
C PRO A 183 -8.11 19.67 9.76
N ASP A 184 -8.34 20.04 11.03
CA ASP A 184 -9.69 20.18 11.63
C ASP A 184 -10.64 21.13 10.88
N HIS A 185 -10.12 22.02 10.04
CA HIS A 185 -10.88 23.01 9.28
C HIS A 185 -11.20 22.56 7.85
N CYS A 186 -10.99 21.29 7.52
CA CYS A 186 -11.26 20.78 6.19
C CYS A 186 -12.69 20.22 6.10
N GLU A 187 -13.48 20.78 5.20
CA GLU A 187 -14.83 20.30 4.96
C GLU A 187 -14.78 18.87 4.38
N PRO A 188 -15.45 17.87 4.99
CA PRO A 188 -15.41 16.47 4.55
C PRO A 188 -15.84 16.23 3.09
N HIS A 189 -16.47 17.23 2.47
CA HIS A 189 -17.05 17.17 1.14
C HIS A 189 -16.05 17.46 0.02
N GLU A 190 -14.90 18.08 0.33
CA GLU A 190 -13.90 18.39 -0.70
C GLU A 190 -13.06 17.18 -1.11
N PHE A 191 -12.82 16.23 -0.19
CA PHE A 191 -12.00 15.05 -0.44
C PHE A 191 -12.55 13.81 0.27
N PRO A 192 -12.77 12.68 -0.43
CA PRO A 192 -13.32 11.49 0.18
C PRO A 192 -12.35 10.87 1.19
N ASN A 193 -12.86 10.42 2.33
CA ASN A 193 -12.09 9.63 3.28
C ASN A 193 -11.61 8.34 2.61
N ARG A 194 -10.34 8.02 2.84
CA ARG A 194 -9.73 6.77 2.40
C ARG A 194 -9.17 6.00 3.58
N ILE A 195 -9.41 4.70 3.55
CA ILE A 195 -9.00 3.74 4.56
C ILE A 195 -7.88 2.89 3.95
N LYS A 196 -6.75 2.81 4.67
CA LYS A 196 -5.65 1.92 4.34
C LYS A 196 -5.93 0.54 4.88
N SER A 197 -5.86 -0.45 4.02
CA SER A 197 -5.89 -1.87 4.38
C SER A 197 -4.51 -2.47 4.16
N ARG A 198 -4.17 -3.45 4.99
CA ARG A 198 -2.93 -4.21 4.90
C ARG A 198 -3.23 -5.69 4.86
N LEU A 199 -2.77 -6.37 3.82
CA LEU A 199 -2.98 -7.80 3.60
C LEU A 199 -1.65 -8.54 3.68
N VAL A 200 -1.63 -9.67 4.37
CA VAL A 200 -0.54 -10.64 4.29
C VAL A 200 -1.00 -11.75 3.37
N LEU A 201 -0.29 -11.95 2.27
CA LEU A 201 -0.61 -12.89 1.20
C LEU A 201 0.50 -13.93 1.07
N GLU A 202 0.13 -15.13 0.61
CA GLU A 202 1.12 -16.08 0.11
C GLU A 202 1.95 -15.43 -1.02
N LEU A 203 3.25 -15.73 -1.03
CA LEU A 203 4.12 -15.28 -2.12
C LEU A 203 4.11 -16.32 -3.25
N TYR A 204 3.95 -15.84 -4.48
CA TYR A 204 3.93 -16.65 -5.69
C TYR A 204 5.11 -16.30 -6.61
N GLY A 205 5.20 -16.99 -7.74
CA GLY A 205 6.22 -16.75 -8.75
C GLY A 205 6.07 -15.38 -9.42
N PRO A 206 6.95 -15.09 -10.39
CA PRO A 206 6.95 -13.80 -11.07
C PRO A 206 5.69 -13.61 -11.91
N SER A 207 5.47 -12.38 -12.37
CA SER A 207 4.39 -12.08 -13.31
C SER A 207 4.45 -12.98 -14.54
N ILE A 208 3.28 -13.26 -15.14
CA ILE A 208 3.15 -14.04 -16.37
C ILE A 208 4.05 -13.53 -17.51
N TRP A 209 4.49 -12.26 -17.49
CA TRP A 209 5.46 -11.70 -18.42
C TRP A 209 6.82 -12.42 -18.46
N PHE A 210 7.19 -13.10 -17.37
CA PHE A 210 8.46 -13.82 -17.23
C PHE A 210 8.35 -15.31 -17.58
N PHE A 211 7.37 -15.68 -18.40
CA PHE A 211 7.21 -17.06 -18.86
C PHE A 211 8.45 -17.57 -19.62
N GLU A 212 8.81 -18.81 -19.41
CA GLU A 212 9.94 -19.49 -20.05
C GLU A 212 9.54 -20.24 -21.32
N SER A 213 8.24 -20.53 -21.48
CA SER A 213 7.72 -21.22 -22.67
C SER A 213 6.30 -20.80 -23.03
N ARG A 214 5.92 -20.96 -24.30
CA ARG A 214 4.54 -20.77 -24.76
C ARG A 214 3.56 -21.66 -24.01
N TYR A 215 3.99 -22.87 -23.66
CA TYR A 215 3.19 -23.80 -22.86
C TYR A 215 2.88 -23.23 -21.47
N GLN A 216 3.88 -22.66 -20.80
CA GLN A 216 3.70 -22.03 -19.49
C GLN A 216 2.74 -20.84 -19.56
N LEU A 217 2.91 -19.97 -20.58
CA LEU A 217 2.03 -18.83 -20.81
C LEU A 217 0.56 -19.26 -20.97
N VAL A 218 0.29 -20.19 -21.89
CA VAL A 218 -1.07 -20.66 -22.17
C VAL A 218 -1.66 -21.40 -20.97
N SER A 219 -0.85 -22.18 -20.25
CA SER A 219 -1.29 -22.88 -19.04
C SER A 219 -1.66 -21.91 -17.91
N ALA A 220 -0.83 -20.89 -17.67
CA ALA A 220 -1.10 -19.89 -16.65
C ALA A 220 -2.39 -19.09 -16.95
N PHE A 221 -2.60 -18.72 -18.22
CA PHE A 221 -3.84 -18.08 -18.66
C PHE A 221 -5.07 -18.97 -18.50
N ARG A 222 -4.98 -20.24 -18.89
CA ARG A 222 -6.05 -21.22 -18.70
C ARG A 222 -6.41 -21.33 -17.22
N ASP A 223 -5.41 -21.42 -16.36
CA ASP A 223 -5.61 -21.58 -14.92
C ASP A 223 -6.24 -20.33 -14.31
N ALA A 224 -5.87 -19.12 -14.77
CA ALA A 224 -6.54 -17.88 -14.35
C ALA A 224 -8.03 -17.84 -14.75
N ILE A 225 -8.39 -18.34 -15.95
CA ILE A 225 -9.79 -18.44 -16.40
C ILE A 225 -10.56 -19.47 -15.54
N ALA A 226 -9.94 -20.62 -15.26
CA ALA A 226 -10.54 -21.65 -14.41
C ALA A 226 -10.76 -21.14 -12.98
N ALA A 227 -9.75 -20.50 -12.39
CA ALA A 227 -9.80 -19.86 -11.07
C ALA A 227 -10.91 -18.80 -11.00
N HIS A 228 -11.06 -17.97 -12.04
CA HIS A 228 -12.19 -17.04 -12.13
C HIS A 228 -13.55 -17.76 -12.20
N GLY A 229 -13.63 -18.88 -12.92
CA GLY A 229 -14.83 -19.72 -12.94
C GLY A 229 -15.21 -20.23 -11.55
N ASP A 230 -14.23 -20.56 -10.72
CA ASP A 230 -14.45 -20.98 -9.33
C ASP A 230 -14.81 -19.81 -8.40
N LEU A 231 -14.25 -18.62 -8.64
CA LEU A 231 -14.68 -17.38 -7.98
C LEU A 231 -16.16 -17.08 -8.26
N LEU A 232 -16.60 -17.23 -9.52
CA LEU A 232 -18.00 -17.02 -9.90
C LEU A 232 -18.95 -17.98 -9.19
N LYS A 233 -18.56 -19.24 -8.98
CA LYS A 233 -19.34 -20.21 -8.18
C LYS A 233 -19.53 -19.75 -6.73
N ARG A 234 -18.65 -18.90 -6.22
CA ARG A 234 -18.73 -18.28 -4.89
C ARG A 234 -19.26 -16.84 -4.93
N GLN A 235 -19.94 -16.46 -6.01
CA GLN A 235 -20.52 -15.13 -6.21
C GLN A 235 -19.48 -14.01 -6.13
N VAL A 236 -18.28 -14.25 -6.67
CA VAL A 236 -17.22 -13.24 -6.80
C VAL A 236 -16.94 -13.04 -8.29
N LEU A 237 -17.18 -11.83 -8.78
CA LEU A 237 -16.78 -11.42 -10.11
C LEU A 237 -15.51 -10.55 -10.00
N HIS A 238 -14.39 -11.01 -10.55
CA HIS A 238 -13.08 -10.35 -10.39
C HIS A 238 -13.00 -8.98 -11.09
N ARG A 239 -13.59 -8.88 -12.29
CA ARG A 239 -13.63 -7.70 -13.18
C ARG A 239 -12.30 -7.15 -13.73
N ASP A 240 -11.16 -7.53 -13.16
CA ASP A 240 -9.84 -7.09 -13.67
C ASP A 240 -8.91 -8.26 -14.04
N ILE A 241 -9.37 -9.14 -14.92
CA ILE A 241 -8.54 -10.24 -15.44
C ILE A 241 -7.65 -9.70 -16.54
N SER A 242 -6.38 -9.46 -16.22
CA SER A 242 -5.38 -8.94 -17.16
C SER A 242 -4.03 -9.63 -16.96
N VAL A 243 -3.13 -9.48 -17.94
CA VAL A 243 -1.73 -9.94 -17.85
C VAL A 243 -0.99 -9.40 -16.62
N ASN A 244 -1.41 -8.27 -16.06
CA ASN A 244 -0.77 -7.69 -14.90
C ASN A 244 -1.21 -8.34 -13.58
N ASN A 245 -2.33 -9.08 -13.61
CA ASN A 245 -2.94 -9.71 -12.45
C ASN A 245 -2.84 -11.24 -12.48
N ILE A 246 -1.98 -11.78 -13.34
CA ILE A 246 -1.67 -13.22 -13.37
C ILE A 246 -0.19 -13.41 -13.04
N LEU A 247 0.07 -14.19 -12.00
CA LEU A 247 1.39 -14.64 -11.60
C LEU A 247 1.59 -16.09 -12.05
N LEU A 248 2.85 -16.47 -12.26
CA LEU A 248 3.22 -17.87 -12.43
C LEU A 248 3.20 -18.55 -11.05
N ALA A 249 2.80 -19.82 -11.02
CA ALA A 249 2.92 -20.61 -9.80
C ALA A 249 4.41 -20.77 -9.43
N ASP A 250 4.73 -20.64 -8.13
CA ASP A 250 6.07 -20.94 -7.63
C ASP A 250 6.25 -22.46 -7.56
N ALA A 251 7.39 -22.96 -8.07
CA ALA A 251 7.74 -24.38 -7.99
C ALA A 251 7.84 -24.89 -6.53
N ASN A 252 8.02 -23.99 -5.57
CA ASN A 252 8.11 -24.31 -4.15
C ASN A 252 6.75 -24.31 -3.43
N ASN A 253 5.68 -23.86 -4.08
CA ASN A 253 4.34 -23.89 -3.48
C ASN A 253 3.61 -25.17 -3.85
N THR A 254 2.66 -25.57 -3.02
CA THR A 254 1.83 -26.77 -3.19
C THR A 254 0.74 -26.63 -4.26
N HIS A 255 0.72 -25.52 -5.01
CA HIS A 255 -0.31 -25.24 -5.99
C HIS A 255 -0.09 -26.11 -7.23
N SER A 256 -1.10 -26.87 -7.63
CA SER A 256 -1.04 -27.78 -8.79
C SER A 256 -1.12 -27.08 -10.15
N GLY A 257 -1.39 -25.77 -10.16
CA GLY A 257 -1.54 -24.94 -11.35
C GLY A 257 -0.23 -24.29 -11.83
N HIS A 258 -0.28 -23.69 -13.01
CA HIS A 258 0.80 -22.92 -13.63
C HIS A 258 0.58 -21.41 -13.48
N GLY A 259 -0.64 -20.98 -13.15
CA GLY A 259 -1.02 -19.57 -13.01
C GLY A 259 -1.84 -19.30 -11.75
N VAL A 260 -1.68 -18.10 -11.21
CA VAL A 260 -2.40 -17.62 -10.03
C VAL A 260 -2.94 -16.22 -10.31
N LEU A 261 -4.25 -16.07 -10.17
CA LEU A 261 -4.97 -14.81 -10.28
C LEU A 261 -4.84 -14.01 -8.97
N ILE A 262 -4.43 -12.76 -9.08
CA ILE A 262 -4.22 -11.83 -7.95
C ILE A 262 -5.10 -10.58 -8.14
N ASP A 263 -5.16 -9.74 -7.10
CA ASP A 263 -5.74 -8.40 -7.11
C ASP A 263 -7.28 -8.35 -7.27
N LEU A 264 -7.98 -8.62 -6.16
CA LEU A 264 -9.44 -8.61 -6.09
C LEU A 264 -9.99 -7.24 -5.68
N ASP A 265 -9.17 -6.18 -5.71
CA ASP A 265 -9.56 -4.80 -5.33
C ASP A 265 -10.72 -4.23 -6.17
N LEU A 266 -10.92 -4.78 -7.37
CA LEU A 266 -12.01 -4.40 -8.28
C LEU A 266 -13.19 -5.38 -8.25
N ALA A 267 -13.15 -6.41 -7.43
CA ALA A 267 -14.18 -7.43 -7.41
C ALA A 267 -15.52 -6.90 -6.87
N VAL A 268 -16.60 -7.58 -7.25
CA VAL A 268 -17.95 -7.33 -6.74
C VAL A 268 -18.64 -8.66 -6.43
N SER A 269 -19.66 -8.61 -5.57
CA SER A 269 -20.52 -9.78 -5.39
C SER A 269 -21.39 -9.94 -6.64
N GLY A 270 -21.37 -11.14 -7.23
CA GLY A 270 -22.14 -11.51 -8.40
C GLY A 270 -23.55 -12.00 -8.09
#